data_AF-R0K484-F1
#
_entry.id   AF-R0K484-F1
#
_cell.length_a   1.000
_cell.length_b   1.000
_cell.length_c   1.000
_cell.angle_alpha   90.00
_cell.angle_beta   90.00
_cell.angle_gamma   90.00
#
_symmetry.space_group_name_H-M   'P 1'
#
loop_
_entity.id
_entity.type
_entity.pdbx_description
1 polymer ?
#
loop_
_entity_poly.entity_id
_entity_poly.type
_entity_poly.pdbx_seq_one_letter_code
_entity_poly.pdbx_strand_id
1 'polypeptide(L)'
;RQRLLRTMNISEMALYNNSDDSSFNCTIDAFKQAIYPVMYLFIFFLGVVGNSLSIYVFFQPSQRKTSVNIYMQNLAVSDLMFASTLPFRASYYLLGSHWIFGDIACRIMTYALYVNMYCSIYFLTVLSVVRFTAIVYPFKRWKVTNMKYAKITCAMIWVFVLAASSPLFCKQIAGYDKQEKCLDLHPGSTDILLMLNSVVLVVGFTLPFCTIIICYVFAIRALLKSRTPQRRRTVSHKKALSTIIITLILFLLCFLPYHVLRTVHLMLGSWSQNNLAVHKALVVTLCLAAMNSCLDPVLYYFAAENFKARIRSLYRR
;
A
#
# COMPACT_ATOMS: atom_id res chain seq x y z
N ARG A 1 -65.64 32.87 26.37
CA ARG A 1 -65.17 33.92 27.30
C ARG A 1 -63.72 33.60 27.66
N GLN A 2 -62.77 34.37 27.10
CA GLN A 2 -61.34 34.55 27.48
C GLN A 2 -60.45 33.29 27.55
N ARG A 3 -59.57 32.99 26.57
CA ARG A 3 -58.29 33.66 26.19
C ARG A 3 -57.50 34.19 27.40
N LEU A 4 -56.45 33.46 27.78
CA LEU A 4 -55.25 34.00 28.41
C LEU A 4 -54.03 33.46 27.65
N LEU A 5 -53.59 34.26 26.69
CA LEU A 5 -52.27 34.21 26.08
C LEU A 5 -51.23 34.53 27.15
N ARG A 6 -50.35 33.58 27.48
CA ARG A 6 -49.08 33.91 28.13
C ARG A 6 -48.06 34.08 27.00
N THR A 7 -47.79 35.34 26.67
CA THR A 7 -46.67 35.74 25.82
C THR A 7 -45.38 35.29 26.48
N MET A 8 -44.70 34.28 25.91
CA MET A 8 -43.31 33.99 26.23
C MET A 8 -42.45 35.10 25.62
N ASN A 9 -41.73 35.82 26.48
CA ASN A 9 -40.81 36.88 26.09
C ASN A 9 -39.63 36.28 25.31
N ILE A 10 -39.31 36.91 24.18
CA ILE A 10 -38.20 36.56 23.29
C ILE A 10 -36.82 36.66 23.99
N SER A 11 -36.76 37.31 25.16
CA SER A 11 -35.56 37.43 26.00
C SER A 11 -35.26 36.22 26.91
N GLU A 12 -36.20 35.31 27.16
CA GLU A 12 -35.91 34.06 27.92
C GLU A 12 -35.40 32.93 27.02
N MET A 13 -35.59 33.02 25.71
CA MET A 13 -35.06 32.05 24.75
C MET A 13 -33.56 32.24 24.46
N ALA A 14 -32.96 33.34 24.95
CA ALA A 14 -31.56 33.70 24.71
C ALA A 14 -30.59 33.32 25.86
N LEU A 15 -31.09 32.75 26.97
CA LEU A 15 -30.26 32.37 28.13
C LEU A 15 -30.13 30.87 28.35
N TYR A 16 -30.63 30.05 27.42
CA TYR A 16 -30.29 28.62 27.33
C TYR A 16 -29.37 28.32 26.13
N ASN A 17 -28.57 29.30 25.71
CA ASN A 17 -27.28 29.03 25.09
C ASN A 17 -26.27 28.77 26.22
N ASN A 18 -26.49 27.70 26.99
CA ASN A 18 -25.36 27.06 27.62
C ASN A 18 -24.54 26.51 26.47
N SER A 19 -23.37 27.13 26.34
CA SER A 19 -22.17 26.64 25.67
C SER A 19 -21.95 25.15 25.92
N ASP A 20 -22.66 24.29 25.18
CA ASP A 20 -22.07 23.05 24.70
C ASP A 20 -21.07 23.47 23.63
N ASP A 21 -19.90 23.90 24.11
CA ASP A 21 -18.67 23.76 23.37
C ASP A 21 -18.53 22.26 23.09
N SER A 22 -19.15 21.81 22.00
CA SER A 22 -18.94 20.50 21.40
C SER A 22 -17.53 20.50 20.81
N SER A 23 -16.55 20.64 21.69
CA SER A 23 -15.21 20.17 21.48
C SER A 23 -15.38 18.71 21.08
N PHE A 24 -15.31 18.47 19.76
CA PHE A 24 -15.16 17.12 19.23
C PHE A 24 -13.89 16.57 19.90
N ASN A 25 -14.05 15.87 21.01
CA ASN A 25 -13.02 15.05 21.60
C ASN A 25 -12.73 13.95 20.59
N CYS A 26 -11.89 14.28 19.62
CA CYS A 26 -11.56 13.45 18.48
C CYS A 26 -10.67 12.32 18.96
N THR A 27 -11.31 11.29 19.50
CA THR A 27 -10.64 10.04 19.89
C THR A 27 -10.01 9.40 18.65
N ILE A 28 -8.98 8.58 18.87
CA ILE A 28 -8.34 7.86 17.78
C ILE A 28 -9.33 6.95 17.03
N ASP A 29 -10.28 6.34 17.76
CA ASP A 29 -11.29 5.46 17.18
C ASP A 29 -12.25 6.24 16.27
N ALA A 30 -12.72 7.42 16.70
CA ALA A 30 -13.55 8.30 15.86
C ALA A 30 -12.80 8.75 14.60
N PHE A 31 -11.50 9.06 14.71
CA PHE A 31 -10.67 9.42 13.55
C PHE A 31 -10.52 8.25 12.56
N LYS A 32 -10.27 7.03 13.07
CA LYS A 32 -10.21 5.81 12.25
C LYS A 32 -11.54 5.55 11.51
N GLN A 33 -12.66 5.67 12.23
CA GLN A 33 -14.00 5.45 11.68
C GLN A 33 -14.38 6.45 10.59
N ALA A 34 -13.86 7.67 10.64
CA ALA A 34 -14.07 8.66 9.59
C ALA A 34 -13.14 8.44 8.37
N ILE A 35 -11.85 8.23 8.59
CA ILE A 35 -10.84 8.23 7.52
C ILE A 35 -10.76 6.90 6.77
N TYR A 36 -10.79 5.76 7.48
CA TYR A 36 -10.55 4.47 6.83
C TYR A 36 -11.61 4.09 5.80
N PRO A 37 -12.94 4.23 6.04
CA PRO A 37 -13.94 3.90 5.02
C PRO A 37 -13.76 4.69 3.74
N VAL A 38 -13.55 6.02 3.84
CA VAL A 38 -13.36 6.90 2.68
C VAL A 38 -12.14 6.46 1.87
N MET A 39 -11.00 6.27 2.55
CA MET A 39 -9.76 5.87 1.89
C MET A 39 -9.85 4.46 1.30
N TYR A 40 -10.40 3.49 2.03
CA TYR A 40 -10.52 2.11 1.56
C TYR A 40 -11.47 1.97 0.38
N LEU A 41 -12.61 2.67 0.36
CA LEU A 41 -13.53 2.66 -0.79
C LEU A 41 -12.92 3.35 -2.01
N PHE A 42 -12.18 4.44 -1.79
CA PHE A 42 -11.43 5.11 -2.85
C PHE A 42 -10.36 4.20 -3.48
N ILE A 43 -9.52 3.57 -2.63
CA ILE A 43 -8.48 2.64 -3.07
C ILE A 43 -9.11 1.40 -3.72
N PHE A 44 -10.23 0.90 -3.20
CA PHE A 44 -10.97 -0.21 -3.79
C PHE A 44 -11.39 0.11 -5.23
N PHE A 45 -12.07 1.24 -5.44
CA PHE A 45 -12.55 1.63 -6.76
C PHE A 45 -11.40 1.77 -7.77
N LEU A 46 -10.39 2.57 -7.43
CA LEU A 46 -9.24 2.78 -8.32
C LEU A 46 -8.41 1.52 -8.51
N GLY A 47 -8.20 0.76 -7.44
CA GLY A 47 -7.43 -0.48 -7.44
C GLY A 47 -8.08 -1.56 -8.30
N VAL A 48 -9.39 -1.78 -8.15
CA VAL A 48 -10.12 -2.77 -8.98
C VAL A 48 -10.12 -2.34 -10.44
N VAL A 49 -10.47 -1.10 -10.75
CA VAL A 49 -10.51 -0.62 -12.15
C VAL A 49 -9.12 -0.67 -12.78
N GLY A 50 -8.13 -0.09 -12.12
CA GLY A 50 -6.77 0.03 -12.63
C GLY A 50 -6.06 -1.32 -12.79
N ASN A 51 -6.11 -2.17 -11.77
CA ASN A 51 -5.45 -3.48 -11.81
C ASN A 51 -6.17 -4.48 -12.70
N SER A 52 -7.51 -4.47 -12.75
CA SER A 52 -8.27 -5.33 -13.68
C SER A 52 -8.00 -4.98 -15.13
N LEU A 53 -7.97 -3.68 -15.46
CA LEU A 53 -7.57 -3.22 -16.80
C LEU A 53 -6.14 -3.64 -17.13
N SER A 54 -5.24 -3.54 -16.16
CA SER A 54 -3.83 -3.90 -16.34
C SER A 54 -3.66 -5.39 -16.59
N ILE A 55 -4.32 -6.24 -15.79
CA ILE A 55 -4.37 -7.70 -16.00
C ILE A 55 -4.95 -8.00 -17.38
N TYR A 56 -6.10 -7.42 -17.74
CA TYR A 56 -6.69 -7.62 -19.06
C TYR A 56 -5.69 -7.29 -20.19
N VAL A 57 -5.01 -6.15 -20.12
CA VAL A 57 -4.00 -5.76 -21.11
C VAL A 57 -2.82 -6.74 -21.12
N PHE A 58 -2.32 -7.17 -19.97
CA PHE A 58 -1.15 -8.04 -19.85
C PHE A 58 -1.39 -9.48 -20.32
N PHE A 59 -2.61 -9.98 -20.21
CA PHE A 59 -2.97 -11.36 -20.58
C PHE A 59 -3.41 -11.49 -22.05
N GLN A 60 -3.52 -10.40 -22.80
CA GLN A 60 -3.82 -10.46 -24.23
C GLN A 60 -2.75 -11.28 -24.99
N PRO A 61 -3.15 -12.24 -25.86
CA PRO A 61 -2.22 -13.10 -26.63
C PRO A 61 -1.22 -12.32 -27.49
N SER A 62 -1.62 -11.12 -27.90
CA SER A 62 -0.87 -10.24 -28.77
C SER A 62 0.16 -9.36 -28.03
N GLN A 63 0.35 -9.57 -26.72
CA GLN A 63 1.39 -8.91 -25.93
C GLN A 63 2.72 -9.64 -26.01
N ARG A 64 3.79 -8.87 -26.15
CA ARG A 64 5.14 -9.39 -25.95
C ARG A 64 5.33 -9.72 -24.47
N LYS A 65 5.56 -10.98 -24.15
CA LYS A 65 5.86 -11.40 -22.79
C LYS A 65 7.34 -11.13 -22.50
N THR A 66 7.60 -10.24 -21.54
CA THR A 66 8.96 -9.94 -21.03
C THR A 66 9.03 -10.30 -19.55
N SER A 67 10.25 -10.44 -19.00
CA SER A 67 10.41 -10.64 -17.54
C SER A 67 9.74 -9.53 -16.73
N VAL A 68 9.84 -8.28 -17.19
CA VAL A 68 9.20 -7.13 -16.54
C VAL A 68 7.68 -7.26 -16.51
N ASN A 69 7.07 -7.69 -17.63
CA ASN A 69 5.62 -7.90 -17.67
C ASN A 69 5.17 -9.00 -16.69
N ILE A 70 5.98 -10.05 -16.49
CA ILE A 70 5.68 -11.12 -15.51
C ILE A 70 5.67 -10.57 -14.08
N TYR A 71 6.65 -9.74 -13.71
CA TYR A 71 6.67 -9.11 -12.39
C TYR A 71 5.48 -8.15 -12.21
N MET A 72 5.16 -7.32 -13.21
CA MET A 72 4.01 -6.41 -13.18
C MET A 72 2.67 -7.15 -13.12
N GLN A 73 2.54 -8.30 -13.79
CA GLN A 73 1.36 -9.16 -13.68
C GLN A 73 1.16 -9.67 -12.25
N ASN A 74 2.24 -10.14 -11.61
CA ASN A 74 2.15 -10.62 -10.22
C ASN A 74 1.85 -9.49 -9.24
N LEU A 75 2.41 -8.29 -9.46
CA LEU A 75 2.08 -7.09 -8.70
C LEU A 75 0.59 -6.76 -8.81
N ALA A 76 0.05 -6.66 -10.03
CA ALA A 76 -1.36 -6.39 -10.26
C ALA A 76 -2.29 -7.45 -9.66
N VAL A 77 -1.88 -8.73 -9.65
CA VAL A 77 -2.64 -9.82 -8.99
C VAL A 77 -2.64 -9.61 -7.47
N SER A 78 -1.48 -9.33 -6.87
CA SER A 78 -1.37 -9.03 -5.44
C SER A 78 -2.22 -7.82 -5.04
N ASP A 79 -2.22 -6.77 -5.86
CA ASP A 79 -3.01 -5.55 -5.62
C ASP A 79 -4.51 -5.79 -5.73
N LEU A 80 -4.95 -6.59 -6.70
CA LEU A 80 -6.36 -6.93 -6.86
C LEU A 80 -6.86 -7.84 -5.72
N MET A 81 -6.01 -8.78 -5.27
CA MET A 81 -6.29 -9.61 -4.08
C MET A 81 -6.43 -8.76 -2.83
N PHE A 82 -5.63 -7.72 -2.65
CA PHE A 82 -5.78 -6.79 -1.53
C PHE A 82 -7.00 -5.90 -1.68
N ALA A 83 -7.21 -5.34 -2.87
CA ALA A 83 -8.34 -4.45 -3.15
C ALA A 83 -9.67 -5.13 -2.80
N SER A 84 -9.85 -6.41 -3.14
CA SER A 84 -11.07 -7.16 -2.81
C SER A 84 -11.34 -7.29 -1.30
N THR A 85 -10.33 -7.11 -0.44
CA THR A 85 -10.49 -7.11 1.02
C THR A 85 -10.96 -5.76 1.58
N LEU A 86 -10.77 -4.67 0.85
CA LEU A 86 -11.02 -3.31 1.32
C LEU A 86 -12.49 -3.04 1.68
N PRO A 87 -13.51 -3.55 0.97
CA PRO A 87 -14.92 -3.39 1.37
C PRO A 87 -15.22 -3.97 2.76
N PHE A 88 -14.64 -5.12 3.11
CA PHE A 88 -14.80 -5.72 4.43
C PHE A 88 -14.19 -4.83 5.52
N ARG A 89 -13.00 -4.28 5.26
CA ARG A 89 -12.35 -3.33 6.19
C ARG A 89 -13.15 -2.03 6.32
N ALA A 90 -13.70 -1.51 5.23
CA ALA A 90 -14.54 -0.32 5.26
C ALA A 90 -15.81 -0.57 6.08
N SER A 91 -16.48 -1.70 5.86
CA SER A 91 -17.69 -2.07 6.61
C SER A 91 -17.46 -2.19 8.11
N TYR A 92 -16.31 -2.73 8.54
CA TYR A 92 -15.92 -2.79 9.95
C TYR A 92 -15.92 -1.40 10.61
N TYR A 93 -15.28 -0.42 9.96
CA TYR A 93 -15.21 0.95 10.49
C TYR A 93 -16.55 1.70 10.39
N LEU A 94 -17.36 1.42 9.36
CA LEU A 94 -18.72 1.97 9.24
C LEU A 94 -19.69 1.42 10.28
N LEU A 95 -19.48 0.17 10.74
CA LEU A 95 -20.25 -0.46 11.81
C LEU A 95 -19.73 -0.13 13.21
N GLY A 96 -19.03 1.00 13.37
CA GLY A 96 -18.53 1.42 14.69
C GLY A 96 -17.39 0.54 15.24
N SER A 97 -16.57 -0.03 14.35
CA SER A 97 -15.49 -0.96 14.71
C SER A 97 -16.00 -2.29 15.30
N HIS A 98 -17.11 -2.80 14.77
CA HIS A 98 -17.70 -4.08 15.12
C HIS A 98 -17.54 -5.09 13.96
N TRP A 99 -16.79 -6.17 14.19
CA TRP A 99 -16.47 -7.19 13.18
C TRP A 99 -17.50 -8.31 13.15
N ILE A 100 -18.15 -8.51 11.99
CA ILE A 100 -19.25 -9.47 11.82
C ILE A 100 -18.92 -10.70 10.96
N PHE A 101 -17.74 -10.75 10.33
CA PHE A 101 -17.40 -11.79 9.35
C PHE A 101 -16.66 -13.01 9.94
N GLY A 102 -16.56 -13.07 11.27
CA GLY A 102 -15.91 -14.18 12.00
C GLY A 102 -14.37 -14.08 12.06
N ASP A 103 -13.78 -14.88 12.95
CA ASP A 103 -12.35 -14.83 13.30
C ASP A 103 -11.42 -15.14 12.12
N ILE A 104 -11.75 -16.15 11.30
CA ILE A 104 -10.92 -16.52 10.13
C ILE A 104 -10.82 -15.35 9.15
N ALA A 105 -11.94 -14.69 8.84
CA ALA A 105 -11.95 -13.55 7.94
C ALA A 105 -11.13 -12.39 8.51
N CYS A 106 -11.21 -12.11 9.82
CA CYS A 106 -10.41 -11.07 10.48
C CYS A 106 -8.91 -11.30 10.27
N ARG A 107 -8.45 -12.54 10.49
CA ARG A 107 -7.04 -12.93 10.28
C ARG A 107 -6.62 -12.79 8.82
N ILE A 108 -7.48 -13.21 7.89
CA ILE A 108 -7.25 -13.04 6.45
C ILE A 108 -7.08 -11.56 6.10
N MET A 109 -7.89 -10.65 6.66
CA MET A 109 -7.77 -9.22 6.37
C MET A 109 -6.40 -8.65 6.78
N THR A 110 -5.94 -8.97 7.98
CA THR A 110 -4.62 -8.53 8.45
C THR A 110 -3.51 -9.18 7.61
N TYR A 111 -3.60 -10.48 7.37
CA TYR A 111 -2.63 -11.22 6.57
C TYR A 111 -2.51 -10.67 5.14
N ALA A 112 -3.64 -10.45 4.46
CA ALA A 112 -3.68 -9.96 3.08
C ALA A 112 -3.05 -8.57 2.91
N LEU A 113 -3.26 -7.67 3.88
CA LEU A 113 -2.63 -6.33 3.88
C LEU A 113 -1.11 -6.44 3.87
N TYR A 114 -0.53 -7.24 4.78
CA TYR A 114 0.92 -7.36 4.89
C TYR A 114 1.52 -8.16 3.73
N VAL A 115 0.86 -9.22 3.29
CA VAL A 115 1.27 -9.97 2.08
C VAL A 115 1.31 -9.04 0.87
N ASN A 116 0.28 -8.22 0.65
CA ASN A 116 0.30 -7.25 -0.44
C ASN A 116 1.45 -6.26 -0.29
N MET A 117 1.59 -5.63 0.87
CA MET A 117 2.64 -4.63 1.11
C MET A 117 4.04 -5.17 0.79
N TYR A 118 4.38 -6.36 1.28
CA TYR A 118 5.71 -6.94 1.05
C TYR A 118 5.86 -7.50 -0.37
N CYS A 119 4.83 -8.12 -0.95
CA CYS A 119 4.85 -8.49 -2.36
C CYS A 119 5.15 -7.26 -3.23
N SER A 120 4.46 -6.14 -3.00
CA SER A 120 4.69 -4.90 -3.74
C SER A 120 6.10 -4.38 -3.56
N ILE A 121 6.62 -4.33 -2.32
CA ILE A 121 8.00 -3.94 -2.05
C ILE A 121 9.00 -4.80 -2.83
N TYR A 122 8.91 -6.14 -2.74
CA TYR A 122 9.86 -7.03 -3.41
C TYR A 122 9.73 -7.01 -4.94
N PHE A 123 8.52 -6.95 -5.49
CA PHE A 123 8.34 -6.85 -6.94
C PHE A 123 8.92 -5.55 -7.48
N LEU A 124 8.68 -4.43 -6.80
CA LEU A 124 9.29 -3.15 -7.17
C LEU A 124 10.81 -3.20 -7.05
N THR A 125 11.39 -3.79 -6.00
CA THR A 125 12.85 -3.99 -5.89
C THR A 125 13.42 -4.81 -7.04
N VAL A 126 12.78 -5.92 -7.40
CA VAL A 126 13.23 -6.74 -8.54
C VAL A 126 13.10 -5.96 -9.85
N LEU A 127 12.04 -5.17 -10.05
CA LEU A 127 11.93 -4.25 -11.17
C LEU A 127 13.12 -3.28 -11.22
N SER A 128 13.50 -2.68 -10.08
CA SER A 128 14.65 -1.78 -9.97
C SER A 128 15.96 -2.47 -10.36
N VAL A 129 16.20 -3.69 -9.88
CA VAL A 129 17.38 -4.50 -10.20
C VAL A 129 17.42 -4.87 -11.69
N VAL A 130 16.27 -5.24 -12.26
CA VAL A 130 16.14 -5.56 -13.70
C VAL A 130 16.48 -4.34 -14.55
N ARG A 131 15.97 -3.16 -14.18
CA ARG A 131 16.27 -1.90 -14.89
C ARG A 131 17.73 -1.50 -14.75
N PHE A 132 18.26 -1.54 -13.54
CA PHE A 132 19.67 -1.28 -13.27
C PHE A 132 20.58 -2.18 -14.11
N THR A 133 20.36 -3.50 -14.09
CA THR A 133 21.17 -4.46 -14.84
C THR A 133 21.08 -4.21 -16.35
N ALA A 134 19.89 -3.90 -16.87
CA ALA A 134 19.69 -3.61 -18.29
C ALA A 134 20.42 -2.33 -18.75
N ILE A 135 20.60 -1.34 -17.88
CA ILE A 135 21.32 -0.09 -18.17
C ILE A 135 22.84 -0.27 -18.02
N VAL A 136 23.27 -0.83 -16.90
CA VAL A 136 24.68 -0.84 -16.50
C VAL A 136 25.45 -2.03 -17.09
N TYR A 137 24.79 -3.18 -17.25
CA TYR A 137 25.42 -4.41 -17.75
C TYR A 137 24.66 -4.98 -18.95
N PRO A 138 24.69 -4.31 -20.12
CA PRO A 138 23.92 -4.72 -21.30
C PRO A 138 24.24 -6.16 -21.76
N PHE A 139 25.46 -6.66 -21.54
CA PHE A 139 25.86 -8.04 -21.85
C PHE A 139 25.36 -9.09 -20.84
N LYS A 140 25.07 -8.71 -19.59
CA LYS A 140 24.43 -9.58 -18.58
C LYS A 140 22.90 -9.53 -18.62
N ARG A 141 22.33 -8.68 -19.47
CA ARG A 141 20.89 -8.48 -19.64
C ARG A 141 20.13 -9.78 -19.83
N TRP A 142 20.69 -10.73 -20.60
CA TRP A 142 19.99 -11.96 -20.99
C TRP A 142 19.48 -12.78 -19.79
N LYS A 143 20.28 -12.94 -18.73
CA LYS A 143 19.87 -13.67 -17.51
C LYS A 143 18.69 -12.99 -16.80
N VAL A 144 18.73 -11.66 -16.67
CA VAL A 144 17.72 -10.87 -15.93
C VAL A 144 16.47 -10.58 -16.77
N THR A 145 16.58 -10.67 -18.10
CA THR A 145 15.43 -10.57 -19.01
C THR A 145 14.76 -11.91 -19.34
N ASN A 146 15.32 -13.02 -18.86
CA ASN A 146 14.81 -14.33 -19.15
C ASN A 146 13.53 -14.62 -18.34
N MET A 147 12.50 -15.06 -19.06
CA MET A 147 11.16 -15.28 -18.51
C MET A 147 11.07 -16.46 -17.54
N LYS A 148 11.90 -17.50 -17.72
CA LYS A 148 11.95 -18.65 -16.79
C LYS A 148 12.46 -18.19 -15.42
N TYR A 149 13.56 -17.44 -15.40
CA TYR A 149 14.07 -16.88 -14.15
C TYR A 149 13.08 -15.89 -13.53
N ALA A 150 12.38 -15.08 -14.32
CA ALA A 150 11.35 -14.20 -13.79
C ALA A 150 10.21 -14.95 -13.07
N LYS A 151 9.71 -16.03 -13.67
CA LYS A 151 8.69 -16.88 -13.03
C LYS A 151 9.20 -17.52 -11.73
N ILE A 152 10.43 -18.02 -11.72
CA ILE A 152 11.06 -18.59 -10.51
C ILE A 152 11.18 -17.52 -9.43
N THR A 153 11.66 -16.33 -9.77
CA THR A 153 11.76 -15.20 -8.83
C THR A 153 10.39 -14.80 -8.28
N CYS A 154 9.34 -14.71 -9.10
CA CYS A 154 7.99 -14.46 -8.59
C CYS A 154 7.54 -15.54 -7.61
N ALA A 155 7.74 -16.82 -7.93
CA ALA A 155 7.36 -17.93 -7.05
C ALA A 155 8.12 -17.86 -5.72
N MET A 156 9.43 -17.55 -5.75
CA MET A 156 10.23 -17.36 -4.54
C MET A 156 9.72 -16.20 -3.69
N ILE A 157 9.37 -15.06 -4.30
CA ILE A 157 8.80 -13.90 -3.58
C ILE A 157 7.49 -14.30 -2.91
N TRP A 158 6.57 -14.94 -3.64
CA TRP A 158 5.29 -15.39 -3.07
C TRP A 158 5.49 -16.33 -1.89
N VAL A 159 6.28 -17.40 -2.06
CA VAL A 159 6.55 -18.37 -0.99
C VAL A 159 7.17 -17.68 0.22
N PHE A 160 8.18 -16.83 -0.01
CA PHE A 160 8.87 -16.10 1.04
C PHE A 160 7.91 -15.17 1.80
N VAL A 161 7.15 -14.32 1.11
CA VAL A 161 6.24 -13.35 1.73
C VAL A 161 5.09 -14.04 2.46
N LEU A 162 4.51 -15.09 1.87
CA LEU A 162 3.44 -15.86 2.50
C LEU A 162 3.93 -16.55 3.78
N ALA A 163 5.11 -17.18 3.74
CA ALA A 163 5.71 -17.83 4.89
C ALA A 163 6.11 -16.82 5.98
N ALA A 164 6.77 -15.72 5.61
CA ALA A 164 7.20 -14.69 6.55
C ALA A 164 6.02 -13.96 7.22
N SER A 165 4.89 -13.84 6.52
CA SER A 165 3.67 -13.22 7.06
C SER A 165 2.81 -14.19 7.88
N SER A 166 3.11 -15.50 7.85
CA SER A 166 2.28 -16.54 8.50
C SER A 166 2.03 -16.33 10.01
N PRO A 167 2.94 -15.73 10.81
CA PRO A 167 2.66 -15.48 12.22
C PRO A 167 1.45 -14.56 12.44
N LEU A 168 1.13 -13.69 11.48
CA LEU A 168 -0.05 -12.81 11.54
C LEU A 168 -1.38 -13.57 11.45
N PHE A 169 -1.34 -14.82 11.00
CA PHE A 169 -2.50 -15.72 10.96
C PHE A 169 -2.74 -16.43 12.31
N CYS A 170 -1.76 -16.39 13.23
CA CYS A 170 -1.85 -17.01 14.55
C CYS A 170 -2.66 -16.14 15.53
N LYS A 171 -3.61 -16.77 16.24
CA LYS A 171 -4.54 -16.14 17.18
C LYS A 171 -3.84 -15.33 18.30
N GLN A 172 -2.64 -15.76 18.68
CA GLN A 172 -1.88 -15.20 19.80
C GLN A 172 -1.26 -13.82 19.51
N ILE A 173 -1.11 -13.48 18.23
CA ILE A 173 -0.64 -12.16 17.75
C ILE A 173 -1.84 -11.28 17.37
N ALA A 174 -2.95 -11.90 16.95
CA ALA A 174 -4.21 -11.21 16.67
C ALA A 174 -4.95 -10.77 17.94
N GLY A 175 -4.72 -11.43 19.08
CA GLY A 175 -5.08 -11.00 20.44
C GLY A 175 -6.48 -10.42 20.59
N TYR A 176 -7.49 -11.28 20.80
CA TYR A 176 -8.86 -10.84 21.03
C TYR A 176 -9.45 -11.56 22.26
N ASP A 177 -9.67 -10.79 23.33
CA ASP A 177 -10.47 -11.19 24.50
C ASP A 177 -11.96 -10.79 24.33
N LYS A 178 -12.27 -9.90 23.38
CA LYS A 178 -13.63 -9.53 22.96
C LYS A 178 -13.79 -9.78 21.47
N GLN A 179 -14.74 -10.63 21.08
CA GLN A 179 -14.98 -11.10 19.70
C GLN A 179 -15.28 -9.99 18.66
N GLU A 180 -15.45 -8.75 19.09
CA GLU A 180 -16.05 -7.68 18.28
C GLU A 180 -15.04 -6.74 17.60
N LYS A 181 -13.82 -6.56 18.13
CA LYS A 181 -12.80 -5.69 17.49
C LYS A 181 -11.87 -6.51 16.60
N CYS A 182 -11.54 -5.99 15.42
CA CYS A 182 -10.63 -6.61 14.42
C CYS A 182 -9.68 -5.54 13.85
N LEU A 183 -8.58 -5.93 13.20
CA LEU A 183 -7.61 -5.05 12.49
C LEU A 183 -6.73 -4.15 13.38
N ASP A 184 -7.03 -4.02 14.67
CA ASP A 184 -6.11 -3.47 15.66
C ASP A 184 -5.13 -4.59 16.10
N LEU A 185 -3.82 -4.33 16.00
CA LEU A 185 -2.82 -5.26 16.52
C LEU A 185 -2.75 -5.09 18.04
N HIS A 186 -3.17 -6.11 18.79
CA HIS A 186 -3.06 -6.14 20.25
C HIS A 186 -2.41 -7.44 20.72
N PRO A 187 -1.07 -7.56 20.64
CA PRO A 187 -0.40 -8.81 20.96
C PRO A 187 -0.42 -9.07 22.47
N GLY A 188 -0.44 -10.36 22.86
CA GLY A 188 -0.31 -10.77 24.26
C GLY A 188 1.08 -10.52 24.89
N SER A 189 2.07 -10.11 24.09
CA SER A 189 3.42 -9.72 24.53
C SER A 189 4.01 -8.64 23.61
N THR A 190 4.53 -7.58 24.22
CA THR A 190 5.21 -6.47 23.54
C THR A 190 6.52 -6.92 22.87
N ASP A 191 7.21 -7.90 23.45
CA ASP A 191 8.52 -8.39 22.99
C ASP A 191 8.40 -9.14 21.67
N ILE A 192 7.36 -9.98 21.54
CA ILE A 192 7.05 -10.68 20.29
C ILE A 192 6.77 -9.67 19.17
N LEU A 193 6.03 -8.60 19.46
CA LEU A 193 5.75 -7.57 18.45
C LEU A 193 7.02 -6.81 18.05
N LEU A 194 7.88 -6.48 19.00
CA LEU A 194 9.13 -5.78 18.74
C LEU A 194 10.09 -6.64 17.91
N MET A 195 10.19 -7.94 18.20
CA MET A 195 10.96 -8.90 17.42
C MET A 195 10.42 -9.00 15.99
N LEU A 196 9.11 -9.23 15.83
CA LEU A 196 8.48 -9.33 14.52
C LEU A 196 8.65 -8.03 13.72
N ASN A 197 8.46 -6.88 14.35
CA ASN A 197 8.67 -5.58 13.72
C ASN A 197 10.13 -5.38 13.32
N SER A 198 11.09 -5.81 14.13
CA SER A 198 12.52 -5.69 13.81
C SER A 198 12.89 -6.51 12.58
N VAL A 199 12.45 -7.77 12.51
CA VAL A 199 12.66 -8.63 11.33
C VAL A 199 12.00 -8.02 10.10
N VAL A 200 10.75 -7.58 10.22
CA VAL A 200 10.00 -6.89 9.17
C VAL A 200 10.69 -5.63 8.69
N LEU A 201 11.19 -4.81 9.61
CA LEU A 201 11.83 -3.54 9.28
C LEU A 201 13.12 -3.79 8.49
N VAL A 202 13.96 -4.70 8.96
CA VAL A 202 15.24 -5.00 8.32
C VAL A 202 15.02 -5.71 6.98
N VAL A 203 14.28 -6.82 6.99
CA VAL A 203 14.15 -7.72 5.84
C VAL A 203 13.10 -7.23 4.86
N GLY A 204 11.94 -6.82 5.37
CA GLY A 204 10.79 -6.40 4.58
C GLY A 204 10.86 -4.96 4.07
N PHE A 205 11.70 -4.08 4.64
CA PHE A 205 11.78 -2.68 4.23
C PHE A 205 13.21 -2.16 3.97
N THR A 206 14.10 -2.19 4.96
CA THR A 206 15.43 -1.57 4.86
C THR A 206 16.29 -2.21 3.76
N LEU A 207 16.36 -3.54 3.69
CA LEU A 207 17.10 -4.23 2.64
C LEU A 207 16.56 -3.91 1.22
N PRO A 208 15.25 -4.04 0.95
CA PRO A 208 14.63 -3.57 -0.30
C PRO A 208 14.93 -2.11 -0.63
N PHE A 209 14.76 -1.21 0.35
CA PHE A 209 14.94 0.22 0.19
C PHE A 209 16.39 0.56 -0.18
N CYS A 210 17.37 0.05 0.57
CA CYS A 210 18.79 0.22 0.27
C CYS A 210 19.14 -0.32 -1.13
N THR A 211 18.61 -1.49 -1.49
CA THR A 211 18.82 -2.09 -2.81
C THR A 211 18.32 -1.17 -3.93
N ILE A 212 17.14 -0.57 -3.77
CA ILE A 212 16.55 0.35 -4.75
C ILE A 212 17.40 1.61 -4.88
N ILE A 213 17.77 2.23 -3.75
CA ILE A 213 18.60 3.45 -3.75
C ILE A 213 19.94 3.18 -4.45
N ILE A 214 20.61 2.08 -4.11
CA ILE A 214 21.87 1.69 -4.75
C ILE A 214 21.67 1.49 -6.25
N CYS A 215 20.66 0.70 -6.66
CA CYS A 215 20.34 0.47 -8.07
C CYS A 215 20.13 1.78 -8.83
N TYR A 216 19.49 2.78 -8.21
CA TYR A 216 19.15 4.05 -8.85
C TYR A 216 20.32 5.01 -8.92
N VAL A 217 21.12 5.10 -7.88
CA VAL A 217 22.37 5.88 -7.92
C VAL A 217 23.25 5.40 -9.07
N PHE A 218 23.46 4.08 -9.19
CA PHE A 218 24.29 3.55 -10.26
C PHE A 218 23.62 3.63 -11.64
N ALA A 219 22.31 3.37 -11.75
CA ALA A 219 21.58 3.51 -13.01
C ALA A 219 21.63 4.95 -13.53
N ILE A 220 21.37 5.94 -12.67
CA ILE A 220 21.43 7.36 -13.02
C ILE A 220 22.85 7.76 -13.42
N ARG A 221 23.88 7.37 -12.64
CA ARG A 221 25.28 7.63 -13.00
C ARG A 221 25.66 7.04 -14.37
N ALA A 222 25.24 5.81 -14.66
CA ALA A 222 25.48 5.18 -15.95
C ALA A 222 24.75 5.90 -17.09
N LEU A 223 23.50 6.34 -16.86
CA LEU A 223 22.74 7.13 -17.81
C LEU A 223 23.41 8.48 -18.11
N LEU A 224 23.93 9.16 -17.08
CA LEU A 224 24.64 10.44 -17.20
C LEU A 224 26.02 10.29 -17.88
N LYS A 225 26.74 9.19 -17.60
CA LYS A 225 28.05 8.91 -18.21
C LYS A 225 27.97 8.47 -19.68
N SER A 226 26.82 7.96 -20.13
CA SER A 226 26.65 7.49 -21.50
C SER A 226 26.77 8.65 -22.51
N ARG A 227 27.94 8.77 -23.16
CA ARG A 227 28.26 9.72 -24.25
C ARG A 227 27.55 9.40 -25.58
N THR A 228 26.44 8.66 -25.55
CA THR A 228 25.67 8.32 -26.74
C THR A 228 25.04 9.59 -27.33
N PRO A 229 25.23 9.89 -28.63
CA PRO A 229 24.72 11.11 -29.24
C PRO A 229 23.22 11.28 -29.02
N GLN A 230 22.82 12.51 -28.68
CA GLN A 230 21.48 12.97 -28.28
C GLN A 230 20.33 12.41 -29.14
N ARG A 231 20.60 12.12 -30.42
CA ARG A 231 19.65 11.64 -31.43
C ARG A 231 19.27 10.16 -31.31
N ARG A 232 20.05 9.36 -30.57
CA ARG A 232 19.77 7.92 -30.26
C ARG A 232 19.38 7.69 -28.80
N ARG A 233 18.89 8.71 -28.08
CA ARG A 233 18.23 8.57 -26.77
C ARG A 233 16.99 7.69 -26.96
N THR A 234 17.16 6.37 -26.88
CA THR A 234 16.12 5.42 -27.26
C THR A 234 14.91 5.51 -26.32
N VAL A 235 13.75 5.11 -26.81
CA VAL A 235 12.51 4.93 -26.02
C VAL A 235 12.78 4.11 -24.73
N SER A 236 13.77 3.20 -24.77
CA SER A 236 14.19 2.39 -23.63
C SER A 236 14.75 3.22 -22.46
N HIS A 237 15.52 4.28 -22.73
CA HIS A 237 16.11 5.11 -21.66
C HIS A 237 15.04 5.92 -20.92
N LYS A 238 14.11 6.55 -21.66
CA LYS A 238 13.00 7.31 -21.06
C LYS A 238 12.12 6.40 -20.20
N LYS A 239 11.78 5.20 -20.70
CA LYS A 239 11.01 4.21 -19.93
C LYS A 239 11.73 3.75 -18.67
N ALA A 240 13.04 3.50 -18.76
CA ALA A 240 13.81 3.09 -17.60
C ALA A 240 13.87 4.20 -16.54
N LEU A 241 14.09 5.45 -16.94
CA LEU A 241 14.06 6.60 -16.04
C LEU A 241 12.67 6.81 -15.41
N SER A 242 11.59 6.71 -16.19
CA SER A 242 10.23 6.76 -15.64
C SER A 242 9.96 5.65 -14.64
N THR A 243 10.43 4.42 -14.92
CA THR A 243 10.31 3.29 -13.96
C THR A 243 11.03 3.65 -12.66
N ILE A 244 12.27 4.13 -12.74
CA ILE A 244 13.10 4.52 -11.59
C ILE A 244 12.40 5.60 -10.74
N ILE A 245 11.93 6.67 -11.38
CA ILE A 245 11.31 7.81 -10.68
C ILE A 245 10.00 7.39 -10.01
N ILE A 246 9.11 6.71 -10.75
CA ILE A 246 7.79 6.33 -10.22
C ILE A 246 7.94 5.38 -9.02
N THR A 247 8.75 4.34 -9.15
CA THR A 247 8.99 3.41 -8.04
C THR A 247 9.65 4.08 -6.84
N LEU A 248 10.59 5.01 -7.02
CA LEU A 248 11.16 5.77 -5.91
C LEU A 248 10.10 6.60 -5.19
N ILE A 249 9.22 7.27 -5.95
CA ILE A 249 8.10 8.03 -5.40
C ILE A 249 7.16 7.11 -4.60
N LEU A 250 6.80 5.94 -5.14
CA LEU A 250 5.97 4.97 -4.43
C LEU A 250 6.62 4.52 -3.10
N PHE A 251 7.92 4.22 -3.09
CA PHE A 251 8.61 3.86 -1.85
C PHE A 251 8.64 4.99 -0.81
N LEU A 252 8.98 6.20 -1.24
CA LEU A 252 9.13 7.35 -0.35
C LEU A 252 7.79 7.85 0.19
N LEU A 253 6.71 7.77 -0.60
CA LEU A 253 5.39 8.25 -0.19
C LEU A 253 4.55 7.18 0.50
N CYS A 254 4.56 5.94 0.00
CA CYS A 254 3.66 4.89 0.49
C CYS A 254 4.29 4.06 1.62
N PHE A 255 5.56 3.67 1.51
CA PHE A 255 6.15 2.70 2.46
C PHE A 255 7.00 3.34 3.55
N LEU A 256 7.90 4.26 3.20
CA LEU A 256 8.84 4.86 4.15
C LEU A 256 8.14 5.52 5.36
N PRO A 257 7.10 6.36 5.19
CA PRO A 257 6.47 7.02 6.32
C PRO A 257 5.87 6.02 7.31
N TYR A 258 5.19 4.99 6.79
CA TYR A 258 4.57 3.95 7.61
C TYR A 258 5.60 3.17 8.43
N HIS A 259 6.68 2.69 7.79
CA HIS A 259 7.70 1.90 8.48
C HIS A 259 8.47 2.70 9.53
N VAL A 260 8.79 3.96 9.24
CA VAL A 260 9.46 4.86 10.19
C VAL A 260 8.56 5.13 11.39
N LEU A 261 7.32 5.58 11.17
CA LEU A 261 6.42 5.91 12.26
C LEU A 261 6.06 4.67 13.10
N ARG A 262 5.82 3.52 12.47
CA ARG A 262 5.53 2.27 13.17
C ARG A 262 6.69 1.86 14.07
N THR A 263 7.93 1.97 13.58
CA THR A 263 9.12 1.62 14.36
C THR A 263 9.31 2.56 15.53
N VAL A 264 9.20 3.87 15.31
CA VAL A 264 9.31 4.88 16.37
C VAL A 264 8.25 4.65 17.45
N HIS A 265 6.99 4.42 17.05
CA HIS A 265 5.90 4.17 17.98
C HIS A 265 6.13 2.94 18.86
N LEU A 266 6.65 1.85 18.28
CA LEU A 266 6.97 0.62 19.00
C LEU A 266 8.18 0.77 19.93
N MET A 267 9.23 1.47 19.49
CA MET A 267 10.46 1.67 20.27
C MET A 267 10.25 2.59 21.47
N LEU A 268 9.41 3.61 21.33
CA LEU A 268 9.12 4.55 22.42
C LEU A 268 8.23 3.96 23.53
N GLY A 269 7.79 2.69 23.39
CA GLY A 269 6.87 2.08 24.35
C GLY A 269 5.59 2.89 24.52
N SER A 270 5.25 3.71 23.51
CA SER A 270 4.15 4.67 23.53
C SER A 270 2.78 4.01 23.34
N TRP A 271 2.57 2.90 24.03
CA TRP A 271 1.31 2.17 24.19
C TRP A 271 0.28 2.99 24.96
N SER A 272 0.72 4.04 25.67
CA SER A 272 -0.19 4.98 26.31
C SER A 272 -0.82 5.90 25.25
N GLN A 273 -2.13 6.14 25.40
CA GLN A 273 -2.93 7.05 24.56
C GLN A 273 -2.45 8.51 24.58
N ASN A 274 -1.35 8.82 25.30
CA ASN A 274 -0.89 10.19 25.54
C ASN A 274 -0.37 10.92 24.29
N ASN A 275 -0.16 10.22 23.16
CA ASN A 275 0.28 10.86 21.91
C ASN A 275 -0.71 10.59 20.75
N LEU A 276 -1.88 11.23 20.84
CA LEU A 276 -2.93 11.19 19.81
C LEU A 276 -2.40 11.55 18.41
N ALA A 277 -1.47 12.50 18.31
CA ALA A 277 -0.88 12.92 17.04
C ALA A 277 -0.13 11.78 16.34
N VAL A 278 0.66 10.99 17.07
CA VAL A 278 1.41 9.84 16.52
C VAL A 278 0.46 8.77 16.01
N HIS A 279 -0.61 8.48 16.76
CA HIS A 279 -1.62 7.52 16.36
C HIS A 279 -2.37 7.97 15.09
N LYS A 280 -2.76 9.24 15.00
CA LYS A 280 -3.36 9.81 13.78
C LYS A 280 -2.40 9.74 12.59
N ALA A 281 -1.11 10.03 12.81
CA ALA A 281 -0.10 9.92 11.77
C ALA A 281 0.12 8.47 11.31
N LEU A 282 0.05 7.48 12.21
CA LEU A 282 0.07 6.06 11.85
C LEU A 282 -1.13 5.65 10.99
N VAL A 283 -2.32 6.16 11.32
CA VAL A 283 -3.54 5.94 10.51
C VAL A 283 -3.34 6.48 9.09
N VAL A 284 -2.87 7.72 8.97
CA VAL A 284 -2.64 8.37 7.67
C VAL A 284 -1.55 7.64 6.87
N THR A 285 -0.42 7.31 7.49
CA THR A 285 0.67 6.60 6.80
C THR A 285 0.31 5.17 6.41
N LEU A 286 -0.54 4.49 7.18
CA LEU A 286 -1.09 3.20 6.76
C LEU A 286 -2.02 3.33 5.54
N CYS A 287 -2.82 4.39 5.47
CA CYS A 287 -3.61 4.69 4.26
C CYS A 287 -2.69 4.94 3.05
N LEU A 288 -1.60 5.69 3.22
CA LEU A 288 -0.61 5.92 2.16
C LEU A 288 0.04 4.61 1.70
N ALA A 289 0.37 3.70 2.63
CA ALA A 289 0.88 2.37 2.30
C ALA A 289 -0.14 1.56 1.47
N ALA A 290 -1.42 1.57 1.88
CA ALA A 290 -2.49 0.90 1.14
C ALA A 290 -2.72 1.50 -0.26
N MET A 291 -2.54 2.82 -0.43
CA MET A 291 -2.66 3.51 -1.71
C MET A 291 -1.65 3.03 -2.76
N ASN A 292 -0.53 2.39 -2.36
CA ASN A 292 0.41 1.81 -3.33
C ASN A 292 -0.32 0.93 -4.35
N SER A 293 -1.25 0.08 -3.87
CA SER A 293 -2.00 -0.87 -4.69
C SER A 293 -2.83 -0.23 -5.82
N CYS A 294 -3.29 1.02 -5.65
CA CYS A 294 -4.03 1.74 -6.70
C CYS A 294 -3.15 2.69 -7.52
N LEU A 295 -1.90 2.92 -7.12
CA LEU A 295 -0.93 3.75 -7.85
C LEU A 295 -0.05 2.94 -8.81
N ASP A 296 0.10 1.63 -8.60
CA ASP A 296 0.87 0.74 -9.47
C ASP A 296 0.43 0.73 -10.96
N PRO A 297 -0.86 0.92 -11.32
CA PRO A 297 -1.26 1.16 -12.72
C PRO A 297 -0.54 2.32 -13.43
N VAL A 298 -0.13 3.35 -12.68
CA VAL A 298 0.70 4.45 -13.22
C VAL A 298 2.06 3.92 -13.64
N LEU A 299 2.69 3.07 -12.81
CA LEU A 299 3.93 2.39 -13.15
C LEU A 299 3.78 1.57 -14.44
N TYR A 300 2.70 0.80 -14.57
CA TYR A 300 2.45 -0.02 -15.77
C TYR A 300 2.35 0.84 -17.03
N TYR A 301 1.62 1.97 -16.96
CA TYR A 301 1.45 2.87 -18.10
C TYR A 301 2.78 3.38 -18.67
N PHE A 302 3.74 3.74 -17.81
CA PHE A 302 5.02 4.31 -18.21
C PHE A 302 6.14 3.27 -18.41
N ALA A 303 6.11 2.17 -17.66
CA ALA A 303 7.20 1.21 -17.60
C ALA A 303 6.95 -0.06 -18.44
N ALA A 304 5.70 -0.45 -18.68
CA ALA A 304 5.38 -1.67 -19.44
C ALA A 304 5.63 -1.50 -20.94
N GLU A 305 6.00 -2.60 -21.60
CA GLU A 305 6.14 -2.61 -23.06
C GLU A 305 4.76 -2.63 -23.74
N ASN A 306 4.56 -1.76 -24.73
CA ASN A 306 3.35 -1.65 -25.56
C ASN A 306 2.00 -1.41 -24.84
N PHE A 307 2.01 -1.23 -23.52
CA PHE A 307 0.80 -1.00 -22.71
C PHE A 307 0.01 0.24 -23.15
N LYS A 308 0.67 1.40 -23.29
CA LYS A 308 0.06 2.64 -23.78
C LYS A 308 -0.54 2.50 -25.19
N ALA A 309 0.14 1.80 -26.09
CA ALA A 309 -0.35 1.59 -27.46
C ALA A 309 -1.63 0.75 -27.46
N ARG A 310 -1.73 -0.21 -26.54
CA ARG A 310 -2.88 -1.12 -26.41
C ARG A 310 -4.09 -0.46 -25.78
N ILE A 311 -3.90 0.32 -24.71
CA ILE A 311 -4.99 1.16 -24.16
C ILE A 311 -5.55 2.06 -25.26
N ARG A 312 -4.68 2.69 -26.07
CA ARG A 312 -5.11 3.50 -27.21
C ARG A 312 -5.87 2.70 -28.26
N SER A 313 -5.50 1.44 -28.51
CA SER A 313 -6.23 0.57 -29.45
C SER A 313 -7.60 0.14 -28.92
N LEU A 314 -7.76 0.00 -27.60
CA LEU A 314 -9.05 -0.31 -26.98
C LEU A 314 -10.01 0.88 -27.07
N TYR A 315 -9.51 2.10 -26.93
CA TYR A 315 -10.31 3.32 -27.08
C TYR A 315 -10.72 3.62 -28.53
N ARG A 316 -10.05 3.01 -29.51
CA ARG A 316 -10.33 3.19 -30.94
C ARG A 316 -11.27 2.12 -31.53
N ARG A 317 -11.66 1.14 -30.72
CA ARG A 317 -12.67 0.13 -31.06
C ARG A 317 -14.00 0.56 -30.44
#